data_AF-A0AAU3V4M9-F1
#
_entry.id   AF-A0AAU3V4M9-F1
#
_cell.length_a   1.000
_cell.length_b   1.000
_cell.length_c   1.000
_cell.angle_alpha   90.00
_cell.angle_beta   90.00
_cell.angle_gamma   90.00
#
_symmetry.space_group_name_H-M   'P 1'
#
loop_
_entity.id
_entity.type
_entity.pdbx_description
1 polymer ?
#
loop_
_entity_poly.entity_id
_entity_poly.type
_entity_poly.pdbx_seq_one_letter_code
_entity_poly.pdbx_strand_id
1 'polypeptide(L)'
;MPDFEDAIRPAEFARIGLAGLPGAGATYTALGIGTGMLPDGGTLGVIDTGRGASAHLAEVFPHRQLRLHSFEPQAHIRSLAVAADRGIDVLVVDNASPFWSGRNGALAQVDASIARRPKGDNGSRWRDVQPVLHDLTDALLTYPGHLVVTFRVAAEWTVTETEPGRALPVRVPTKVEQSSGLEYEFGLFGTLDAAHTLTVDKSHYLAVPVGSRHELPGEDFGRAITDWLAEADGSPASSRDFAAAATEHWQTPDALFALLKEAEHAGLLGAAVLDLGGNPTKLGRLIALMGTAARIRASVNDIGTLQRIARDLDKAGRLNLLFPGMDGTPVRIGDLIKTLQSTPPGSAGAQAMDAAHGAEGSAA
;
A
#
# COMPACT_ATOMS: atom_id res chain seq x y z
N MET A 1 -7.77 25.97 12.72
CA MET A 1 -6.41 25.99 13.32
C MET A 1 -6.14 24.59 13.80
N PRO A 2 -4.92 24.05 13.71
CA PRO A 2 -4.60 22.82 14.42
C PRO A 2 -4.87 23.04 15.92
N ASP A 3 -5.52 22.06 16.56
CA ASP A 3 -5.93 22.09 17.97
C ASP A 3 -5.64 20.73 18.63
N PHE A 4 -5.72 20.68 19.96
CA PHE A 4 -5.55 19.45 20.73
C PHE A 4 -6.89 18.73 20.92
N GLU A 5 -6.87 17.41 20.81
CA GLU A 5 -8.03 16.54 21.00
C GLU A 5 -7.67 15.40 21.97
N ASP A 6 -8.67 14.82 22.63
CA ASP A 6 -8.48 13.65 23.48
C ASP A 6 -8.02 12.46 22.63
N ALA A 7 -6.94 11.79 23.07
CA ALA A 7 -6.42 10.64 22.35
C ALA A 7 -7.32 9.42 22.57
N ILE A 8 -7.88 8.90 21.47
CA ILE A 8 -8.55 7.61 21.42
C ILE A 8 -7.64 6.57 20.77
N ARG A 9 -7.75 5.31 21.18
CA ARG A 9 -7.01 4.23 20.51
C ARG A 9 -7.58 4.03 19.11
N PRO A 10 -6.78 4.19 18.04
CA PRO A 10 -7.31 4.06 16.69
C PRO A 10 -7.66 2.60 16.38
N ALA A 11 -8.77 2.40 15.68
CA ALA A 11 -9.01 1.14 14.97
C ALA A 11 -8.03 1.06 13.79
N GLU A 12 -7.13 0.09 13.81
CA GLU A 12 -6.06 -0.03 12.80
C GLU A 12 -5.87 -1.48 12.34
N PHE A 13 -5.28 -1.64 11.16
CA PHE A 13 -4.82 -2.93 10.68
C PHE A 13 -3.39 -3.21 11.17
N ALA A 14 -3.14 -4.45 11.60
CA ALA A 14 -1.80 -4.94 11.94
C ALA A 14 -0.74 -4.64 10.85
N ARG A 15 0.44 -4.19 11.30
CA ARG A 15 1.66 -3.95 10.51
C ARG A 15 2.81 -4.68 11.17
N ILE A 16 3.14 -5.85 10.65
CA ILE A 16 4.11 -6.76 11.27
C ILE A 16 5.33 -6.90 10.36
N GLY A 17 6.51 -6.64 10.89
CA GLY A 17 7.80 -6.95 10.27
C GLY A 17 8.47 -8.14 10.95
N LEU A 18 8.91 -9.12 10.17
CA LEU A 18 9.64 -10.29 10.64
C LEU A 18 11.00 -10.36 9.96
N ALA A 19 12.09 -10.28 10.71
CA ALA A 19 13.43 -10.43 10.19
C ALA A 19 14.00 -11.80 10.56
N GLY A 20 14.82 -12.39 9.70
CA GLY A 20 15.53 -13.62 10.05
C GLY A 20 16.65 -13.95 9.09
N LEU A 21 17.60 -14.77 9.55
CA LEU A 21 18.58 -15.40 8.67
C LEU A 21 17.88 -16.39 7.73
N PRO A 22 18.45 -16.66 6.54
CA PRO A 22 18.02 -17.80 5.74
C PRO A 22 17.99 -19.09 6.57
N GLY A 23 16.84 -19.75 6.61
CA GLY A 23 16.58 -20.94 7.43
C GLY A 23 15.91 -20.68 8.78
N ALA A 24 15.74 -19.42 9.21
CA ALA A 24 15.09 -19.09 10.49
C ALA A 24 13.56 -19.25 10.50
N GLY A 25 12.94 -19.63 9.37
CA GLY A 25 11.49 -19.93 9.31
C GLY A 25 10.57 -18.74 9.02
N ALA A 26 11.11 -17.58 8.61
CA ALA A 26 10.32 -16.34 8.42
C ALA A 26 9.08 -16.50 7.53
N THR A 27 9.17 -17.18 6.39
CA THR A 27 8.01 -17.45 5.51
C THR A 27 6.94 -18.29 6.21
N TYR A 28 7.35 -19.35 6.91
CA TYR A 28 6.42 -20.25 7.62
C TYR A 28 5.70 -19.49 8.74
N THR A 29 6.46 -18.77 9.56
CA THR A 29 5.93 -17.92 10.63
C THR A 29 4.98 -16.85 10.09
N ALA A 30 5.34 -16.17 9.00
CA ALA A 30 4.51 -15.13 8.41
C ALA A 30 3.16 -15.67 7.92
N LEU A 31 3.15 -16.85 7.29
CA LEU A 31 1.93 -17.51 6.84
C LEU A 31 1.07 -18.02 8.00
N GLY A 32 1.69 -18.58 9.04
CA GLY A 32 0.98 -19.00 10.25
C GLY A 32 0.33 -17.83 10.97
N ILE A 33 1.08 -16.76 11.22
CA ILE A 33 0.55 -15.52 11.80
C ILE A 33 -0.55 -14.95 10.91
N GLY A 34 -0.31 -14.86 9.60
CA GLY A 34 -1.29 -14.36 8.63
C GLY A 34 -2.60 -15.16 8.64
N THR A 35 -2.51 -16.49 8.73
CA THR A 35 -3.68 -17.38 8.84
C THR A 35 -4.47 -17.11 10.13
N GLY A 36 -3.78 -16.90 11.24
CA GLY A 36 -4.41 -16.54 12.52
C GLY A 36 -5.12 -15.18 12.52
N MET A 37 -4.70 -14.27 11.65
CA MET A 37 -5.31 -12.93 11.52
C MET A 37 -6.47 -12.89 10.50
N LEU A 38 -6.81 -14.01 9.86
CA LEU A 38 -7.90 -14.01 8.87
C LEU A 38 -9.24 -13.81 9.57
N PRO A 39 -10.10 -12.90 9.07
CA PRO A 39 -11.51 -12.93 9.44
C PRO A 39 -12.18 -14.18 8.87
N ASP A 40 -13.36 -14.53 9.41
CA ASP A 40 -14.15 -15.65 8.90
C ASP A 40 -14.44 -15.51 7.40
N GLY A 41 -13.98 -16.48 6.61
CA GLY A 41 -14.11 -16.45 5.14
C GLY A 41 -13.16 -15.50 4.42
N GLY A 42 -12.21 -14.88 5.14
CA GLY A 42 -11.21 -13.97 4.60
C GLY A 42 -10.18 -14.65 3.68
N THR A 43 -9.44 -13.84 2.95
CA THR A 43 -8.42 -14.30 2.00
C THR A 43 -7.01 -13.92 2.42
N LEU A 44 -6.13 -14.93 2.55
CA LEU A 44 -4.69 -14.75 2.69
C LEU A 44 -4.04 -14.64 1.31
N GLY A 45 -3.22 -13.61 1.11
CA GLY A 45 -2.43 -13.41 -0.10
C GLY A 45 -0.94 -13.31 0.18
N VAL A 46 -0.12 -13.69 -0.80
CA VAL A 46 1.34 -13.57 -0.73
C VAL A 46 1.87 -12.88 -1.99
N ILE A 47 2.62 -11.79 -1.80
CA ILE A 47 3.53 -11.25 -2.81
C ILE A 47 4.87 -11.96 -2.63
N ASP A 48 5.14 -12.95 -3.49
CA ASP A 48 6.32 -13.82 -3.42
C ASP A 48 7.44 -13.28 -4.32
N THR A 49 8.53 -12.82 -3.69
CA THR A 49 9.79 -12.44 -4.36
C THR A 49 10.83 -13.57 -4.33
N GLY A 50 10.56 -14.64 -3.57
CA GLY A 50 11.36 -15.84 -3.36
C GLY A 50 11.28 -16.89 -4.48
N ARG A 51 10.79 -16.52 -5.67
CA ARG A 51 10.63 -17.40 -6.85
C ARG A 51 9.61 -18.51 -6.65
N GLY A 52 8.58 -18.28 -5.84
CA GLY A 52 7.49 -19.22 -5.62
C GLY A 52 7.68 -20.12 -4.40
N ALA A 53 8.65 -19.82 -3.53
CA ALA A 53 8.95 -20.62 -2.35
C ALA A 53 7.73 -20.77 -1.40
N SER A 54 6.88 -19.74 -1.30
CA SER A 54 5.66 -19.80 -0.48
C SER A 54 4.68 -20.88 -0.93
N ALA A 55 4.68 -21.24 -2.22
CA ALA A 55 3.77 -22.26 -2.76
C ALA A 55 4.01 -23.65 -2.18
N HIS A 56 5.22 -23.94 -1.66
CA HIS A 56 5.50 -25.19 -0.97
C HIS A 56 4.75 -25.35 0.35
N LEU A 57 4.20 -24.25 0.88
CA LEU A 57 3.44 -24.23 2.13
C LEU A 57 1.92 -24.12 1.89
N ALA A 58 1.45 -24.17 0.64
CA ALA A 58 0.04 -23.98 0.31
C ALA A 58 -0.89 -25.08 0.87
N GLU A 59 -0.37 -26.29 1.11
CA GLU A 59 -1.11 -27.38 1.76
C GLU A 59 -1.31 -27.14 3.26
N VAL A 60 -0.40 -26.40 3.90
CA VAL A 60 -0.45 -26.09 5.34
C VAL A 60 -1.19 -24.77 5.56
N PHE A 61 -0.91 -23.77 4.74
CA PHE A 61 -1.51 -22.43 4.80
C PHE A 61 -2.12 -22.13 3.43
N PRO A 62 -3.42 -22.40 3.22
CA PRO A 62 -4.09 -22.05 1.97
C PRO A 62 -4.01 -20.54 1.70
N HIS A 63 -3.41 -20.14 0.60
CA HIS A 63 -3.24 -18.73 0.24
C HIS A 63 -3.27 -18.51 -1.28
N ARG A 64 -3.56 -17.27 -1.68
CA ARG A 64 -3.39 -16.79 -3.05
C ARG A 64 -1.97 -16.26 -3.25
N GLN A 65 -1.40 -16.45 -4.43
CA GLN A 65 -0.02 -16.05 -4.71
C GLN A 65 0.07 -15.10 -5.89
N LEU A 66 0.83 -14.00 -5.71
CA LEU A 66 1.35 -13.15 -6.77
C LEU A 66 2.88 -13.32 -6.80
N ARG A 67 3.40 -13.92 -7.87
CA ARG A 67 4.86 -14.08 -8.06
C ARG A 67 5.44 -12.83 -8.66
N LEU A 68 6.34 -12.17 -7.94
CA LEU A 68 6.94 -10.92 -8.37
C LEU A 68 8.38 -11.16 -8.84
N HIS A 69 8.60 -10.98 -10.14
CA HIS A 69 9.91 -11.17 -10.77
C HIS A 69 10.73 -9.89 -10.91
N SER A 70 10.08 -8.72 -10.78
CA SER A 70 10.75 -7.41 -10.79
C SER A 70 10.94 -6.93 -9.36
N PHE A 71 12.17 -6.50 -9.03
CA PHE A 71 12.47 -5.94 -7.72
C PHE A 71 12.48 -4.41 -7.70
N GLU A 72 11.93 -3.78 -8.73
CA GLU A 72 11.71 -2.34 -8.73
C GLU A 72 10.66 -1.97 -7.65
N PRO A 73 10.88 -0.91 -6.85
CA PRO A 73 9.90 -0.43 -5.87
C PRO A 73 8.51 -0.18 -6.48
N GLN A 74 8.45 0.32 -7.72
CA GLN A 74 7.19 0.53 -8.45
C GLN A 74 6.43 -0.77 -8.69
N ALA A 75 7.12 -1.89 -8.91
CA ALA A 75 6.50 -3.19 -9.08
C ALA A 75 5.90 -3.71 -7.76
N HIS A 76 6.51 -3.37 -6.62
CA HIS A 76 5.99 -3.68 -5.29
C HIS A 76 4.73 -2.84 -5.00
N ILE A 77 4.78 -1.53 -5.26
CA ILE A 77 3.62 -0.62 -5.15
C ILE A 77 2.44 -1.13 -6.01
N ARG A 78 2.71 -1.53 -7.25
CA ARG A 78 1.69 -2.11 -8.13
C ARG A 78 1.09 -3.39 -7.55
N SER A 79 1.92 -4.26 -6.97
CA SER A 79 1.47 -5.52 -6.40
C SER A 79 0.60 -5.30 -5.16
N LEU A 80 0.95 -4.32 -4.31
CA LEU A 80 0.14 -3.88 -3.17
C LEU A 80 -1.22 -3.34 -3.62
N ALA A 81 -1.24 -2.46 -4.63
CA ALA A 81 -2.48 -1.93 -5.19
C ALA A 81 -3.38 -3.04 -5.79
N VAL A 82 -2.79 -4.02 -6.48
CA VAL A 82 -3.53 -5.19 -6.99
C VAL A 82 -4.07 -6.03 -5.84
N ALA A 83 -3.30 -6.29 -4.79
CA ALA A 83 -3.77 -7.06 -3.64
C ALA A 83 -4.94 -6.35 -2.92
N ALA A 84 -4.87 -5.02 -2.78
CA ALA A 84 -5.94 -4.20 -2.24
C ALA A 84 -7.22 -4.27 -3.09
N ASP A 85 -7.09 -4.08 -4.41
CA ASP A 85 -8.20 -4.18 -5.38
C ASP A 85 -8.88 -5.55 -5.37
N ARG A 86 -8.10 -6.62 -5.15
CA ARG A 86 -8.62 -8.00 -5.05
C ARG A 86 -9.22 -8.35 -3.70
N GLY A 87 -9.22 -7.42 -2.74
CA GLY A 87 -9.76 -7.62 -1.41
C GLY A 87 -9.05 -8.74 -0.64
N ILE A 88 -7.72 -8.79 -0.73
CA ILE A 88 -6.92 -9.65 0.14
C ILE A 88 -6.94 -9.05 1.55
N ASP A 89 -7.52 -9.77 2.52
CA ASP A 89 -7.72 -9.27 3.89
C ASP A 89 -6.44 -9.32 4.73
N VAL A 90 -5.62 -10.34 4.50
CA VAL A 90 -4.30 -10.49 5.11
C VAL A 90 -3.27 -10.70 4.01
N LEU A 91 -2.27 -9.83 3.96
CA LEU A 91 -1.22 -9.87 2.95
C LEU A 91 0.14 -10.18 3.58
N VAL A 92 0.85 -11.13 2.99
CA VAL A 92 2.26 -11.39 3.27
C VAL A 92 3.11 -10.86 2.12
N VAL A 93 4.12 -10.05 2.40
CA VAL A 93 5.18 -9.68 1.44
C VAL A 93 6.41 -10.51 1.79
N ASP A 94 6.65 -11.58 1.02
CA ASP A 94 7.73 -12.55 1.28
C ASP A 94 8.74 -12.62 0.14
N ASN A 95 9.92 -12.01 0.26
CA ASN A 95 10.35 -11.03 1.26
C ASN A 95 10.49 -9.64 0.64
N ALA A 96 10.55 -8.62 1.47
CA ALA A 96 10.71 -7.23 1.07
C ALA A 96 12.14 -6.89 0.61
N SER A 97 13.17 -7.50 1.20
CA SER A 97 14.59 -7.14 0.96
C SER A 97 15.01 -6.97 -0.52
N PRO A 98 14.48 -7.73 -1.51
CA PRO A 98 14.78 -7.53 -2.92
C PRO A 98 14.43 -6.13 -3.44
N PHE A 99 13.41 -5.43 -2.94
CA PHE A 99 13.14 -4.04 -3.39
C PHE A 99 14.35 -3.12 -3.13
N TRP A 100 15.14 -3.44 -2.09
CA TRP A 100 16.29 -2.65 -1.67
C TRP A 100 17.56 -3.09 -2.40
N SER A 101 17.96 -4.34 -2.22
CA SER A 101 19.25 -4.88 -2.66
C SER A 101 19.18 -5.77 -3.90
N GLY A 102 17.98 -6.09 -4.38
CA GLY A 102 17.76 -6.93 -5.55
C GLY A 102 18.12 -6.24 -6.87
N ARG A 103 18.14 -7.02 -7.94
CA ARG A 103 18.32 -6.50 -9.31
C ARG A 103 17.24 -5.47 -9.64
N ASN A 104 17.67 -4.30 -10.10
CA ASN A 104 16.81 -3.11 -10.35
C ASN A 104 16.09 -2.57 -9.09
N GLY A 105 16.46 -3.05 -7.90
CA GLY A 105 16.03 -2.46 -6.63
C GLY A 105 16.66 -1.09 -6.39
N ALA A 106 16.35 -0.50 -5.24
CA ALA A 106 16.70 0.87 -4.90
C ALA A 106 18.19 1.18 -5.02
N LEU A 107 19.07 0.30 -4.52
CA LEU A 107 20.53 0.50 -4.62
C LEU A 107 21.00 0.55 -6.08
N ALA A 108 20.51 -0.37 -6.91
CA ALA A 108 20.83 -0.38 -8.34
C ALA A 108 20.28 0.86 -9.08
N GLN A 109 19.12 1.38 -8.67
CA GLN A 109 18.55 2.60 -9.24
C GLN A 109 19.36 3.85 -8.86
N VAL A 110 19.90 3.92 -7.63
CA VAL A 110 20.81 4.98 -7.20
C VAL A 110 22.08 4.96 -8.04
N ASP A 111 22.70 3.80 -8.23
CA ASP A 111 23.92 3.69 -9.04
C ASP A 111 23.66 4.09 -10.50
N ALA A 112 22.52 3.66 -11.06
CA ALA A 112 22.11 4.04 -12.42
C ALA A 112 21.79 5.53 -12.56
N SER A 113 21.20 6.18 -11.53
CA SER A 113 20.90 7.61 -11.57
C SER A 113 22.18 8.44 -11.55
N ILE A 114 23.16 8.06 -10.71
CA ILE A 114 24.47 8.71 -10.64
C ILE A 114 25.19 8.63 -11.98
N ALA A 115 25.18 7.45 -12.63
CA ALA A 115 25.86 7.25 -13.91
C ALA A 115 25.31 8.13 -15.05
N ARG A 116 24.05 8.59 -14.96
CA ARG A 116 23.40 9.44 -15.97
C ARG A 116 23.58 10.94 -15.72
N ARG A 117 24.12 11.34 -14.56
CA ARG A 117 24.21 12.75 -14.18
C ARG A 117 25.30 13.50 -14.97
N PRO A 118 25.07 14.78 -15.32
CA PRO A 118 26.11 15.63 -15.90
C PRO A 118 27.35 15.71 -15.00
N LYS A 119 28.53 15.78 -15.60
CA LYS A 119 29.79 16.01 -14.87
C LYS A 119 29.68 17.33 -14.08
N GLY A 120 29.84 17.26 -12.76
CA GLY A 120 29.75 18.40 -11.85
C GLY A 120 28.44 18.51 -11.06
N ASP A 121 27.45 17.63 -11.28
CA ASP A 121 26.27 17.56 -10.41
C ASP A 121 26.62 16.94 -9.05
N ASN A 122 26.69 17.78 -8.02
CA ASN A 122 26.94 17.40 -6.64
C ASN A 122 25.65 17.13 -5.83
N GLY A 123 24.52 16.93 -6.52
CA GLY A 123 23.25 16.59 -5.92
C GLY A 123 23.27 15.31 -5.11
N SER A 124 22.39 15.22 -4.10
CA SER A 124 22.18 13.98 -3.33
C SER A 124 21.98 12.79 -4.27
N ARG A 125 22.71 11.70 -4.03
CA ARG A 125 22.63 10.44 -4.78
C ARG A 125 21.22 9.82 -4.71
N TRP A 126 20.47 10.15 -3.66
CA TRP A 126 19.14 9.63 -3.38
C TRP A 126 17.99 10.45 -4.00
N ARG A 127 18.27 11.62 -4.58
CA ARG A 127 17.25 12.56 -5.09
C ARG A 127 16.17 11.89 -5.94
N ASP A 128 16.57 10.96 -6.80
CA ASP A 128 15.69 10.34 -7.80
C ASP A 128 15.01 9.05 -7.29
N VAL A 129 15.49 8.49 -6.17
CA VAL A 129 15.05 7.18 -5.64
C VAL A 129 14.29 7.33 -4.32
N GLN A 130 14.64 8.31 -3.49
CA GLN A 130 13.98 8.57 -2.21
C GLN A 130 12.46 8.74 -2.36
N PRO A 131 11.92 9.48 -3.36
CA PRO A 131 10.47 9.65 -3.49
C PRO A 131 9.74 8.32 -3.68
N VAL A 132 10.26 7.42 -4.52
CA VAL A 132 9.59 6.12 -4.75
C VAL A 132 9.73 5.18 -3.54
N LEU A 133 10.79 5.33 -2.73
CA LEU A 133 10.90 4.61 -1.47
C LEU A 133 9.85 5.08 -0.45
N HIS A 134 9.63 6.40 -0.33
CA HIS A 134 8.53 6.91 0.50
C HIS A 134 7.17 6.41 -0.02
N ASP A 135 6.95 6.41 -1.33
CA ASP A 135 5.71 5.89 -1.91
C ASP A 135 5.51 4.39 -1.60
N LEU A 136 6.59 3.60 -1.56
CA LEU A 136 6.53 2.19 -1.17
C LEU A 136 6.26 2.02 0.32
N THR A 137 6.89 2.82 1.19
CA THR A 137 6.61 2.84 2.62
C THR A 137 5.15 3.18 2.89
N ASP A 138 4.64 4.25 2.28
CA ASP A 138 3.23 4.63 2.37
C ASP A 138 2.32 3.48 1.92
N ALA A 139 2.62 2.84 0.79
CA ALA A 139 1.84 1.73 0.26
C ALA A 139 1.79 0.51 1.19
N LEU A 140 2.88 0.20 1.91
CA LEU A 140 2.92 -0.86 2.91
C LEU A 140 2.08 -0.48 4.13
N LEU A 141 2.30 0.72 4.69
CA LEU A 141 1.68 1.13 5.96
C LEU A 141 0.18 1.44 5.83
N THR A 142 -0.30 1.78 4.63
CA THR A 142 -1.71 2.13 4.37
C THR A 142 -2.49 1.03 3.62
N TYR A 143 -1.94 -0.19 3.57
CA TYR A 143 -2.61 -1.34 2.97
C TYR A 143 -3.98 -1.62 3.63
N PRO A 144 -5.09 -1.80 2.90
CA PRO A 144 -6.44 -1.91 3.47
C PRO A 144 -6.76 -3.33 3.97
N GLY A 145 -5.85 -3.89 4.79
CA GLY A 145 -5.91 -5.21 5.39
C GLY A 145 -4.72 -5.43 6.32
N HIS A 146 -4.63 -6.56 7.01
CA HIS A 146 -3.47 -6.89 7.84
C HIS A 146 -2.24 -7.18 6.97
N LEU A 147 -1.07 -6.72 7.39
CA LEU A 147 0.17 -6.87 6.61
C LEU A 147 1.26 -7.51 7.44
N VAL A 148 1.86 -8.58 6.91
CA VAL A 148 3.10 -9.19 7.41
C VAL A 148 4.19 -9.05 6.34
N VAL A 149 5.33 -8.50 6.70
CA VAL A 149 6.47 -8.31 5.79
C VAL A 149 7.66 -9.06 6.33
N THR A 150 8.26 -9.93 5.52
CA THR A 150 9.48 -10.64 5.91
C THR A 150 10.71 -9.94 5.34
N PHE A 151 11.80 -9.95 6.11
CA PHE A 151 13.08 -9.36 5.76
C PHE A 151 14.21 -10.36 5.92
N ARG A 152 15.19 -10.26 5.03
CA ARG A 152 16.45 -10.99 5.17
C ARG A 152 17.37 -10.25 6.13
N VAL A 153 18.13 -11.02 6.89
CA VAL A 153 19.21 -10.50 7.74
C VAL A 153 20.56 -10.93 7.15
N ALA A 154 21.47 -9.98 7.01
CA ALA A 154 22.85 -10.25 6.66
C ALA A 154 23.56 -10.94 7.84
N ALA A 155 24.51 -11.82 7.55
CA ALA A 155 25.31 -12.49 8.57
C ALA A 155 26.80 -12.39 8.27
N GLU A 156 27.58 -12.28 9.33
CA GLU A 156 29.03 -12.44 9.30
C GLU A 156 29.40 -13.78 9.95
N TRP A 157 30.41 -14.45 9.40
CA TRP A 157 30.98 -15.64 10.02
C TRP A 157 32.03 -15.21 11.03
N THR A 158 31.79 -15.52 12.30
CA THR A 158 32.78 -15.37 13.36
C THR A 158 33.22 -16.74 13.88
N VAL A 159 34.37 -16.79 14.53
CA VAL A 159 34.83 -17.98 15.24
C VAL A 159 34.56 -17.74 16.72
N THR A 160 33.64 -18.51 17.30
CA THR A 160 33.33 -18.44 18.74
C THR A 160 34.00 -19.60 19.44
N GLU A 161 34.76 -19.32 20.50
CA GLU A 161 35.28 -20.34 21.39
C GLU A 161 34.13 -20.86 22.26
N THR A 162 33.73 -22.11 22.01
CA THR A 162 32.64 -22.76 22.75
C THR A 162 33.13 -23.41 24.04
N GLU A 163 34.37 -23.92 24.02
CA GLU A 163 35.10 -24.50 25.13
C GLU A 163 36.60 -24.20 24.94
N PRO A 164 37.44 -24.25 25.99
CA PRO A 164 38.87 -24.00 25.85
C PRO A 164 39.49 -24.89 24.77
N GLY A 165 39.99 -24.28 23.69
CA GLY A 165 40.58 -25.00 22.55
C GLY A 165 39.60 -25.55 21.51
N ARG A 166 38.28 -25.32 21.65
CA ARG A 166 37.26 -25.69 20.67
C ARG A 166 36.53 -24.46 20.13
N ALA A 167 36.96 -24.03 18.95
CA ALA A 167 36.37 -22.92 18.24
C ALA A 167 35.48 -23.41 17.08
N LEU A 168 34.25 -22.90 16.99
CA LEU A 168 33.32 -23.24 15.91
C LEU A 168 32.97 -21.98 15.11
N PRO A 169 32.84 -22.09 13.78
CA PRO A 169 32.33 -21.00 12.97
C PRO A 169 30.83 -20.81 13.25
N VAL A 170 30.45 -19.60 13.66
CA VAL A 170 29.07 -19.21 13.96
C VAL A 170 28.65 -18.08 13.03
N ARG A 171 27.43 -18.15 12.49
CA ARG A 171 26.81 -17.05 11.73
C ARG A 171 26.20 -16.07 12.72
N VAL A 172 26.75 -14.87 12.78
CA VAL A 172 26.22 -13.78 13.62
C VAL A 172 25.35 -12.89 12.75
N PRO A 173 24.05 -12.74 13.05
CA PRO A 173 23.19 -11.76 12.38
C PRO A 173 23.73 -10.34 12.61
N THR A 174 23.78 -9.51 11.57
CA THR A 174 24.34 -8.15 11.66
C THR A 174 23.29 -7.08 11.43
N LYS A 175 22.67 -7.06 10.25
CA LYS A 175 21.68 -6.03 9.89
C LYS A 175 20.59 -6.59 8.98
N VAL A 176 19.40 -6.03 9.12
CA VAL A 176 18.30 -6.26 8.19
C VAL A 176 18.66 -5.67 6.82
N GLU A 177 18.46 -6.43 5.75
CA GLU A 177 18.75 -6.01 4.39
C GLU A 177 17.62 -5.13 3.83
N GLN A 178 17.61 -3.86 4.22
CA GLN A 178 16.60 -2.88 3.82
C GLN A 178 17.10 -1.42 4.06
N SER A 179 16.30 -0.41 3.73
CA SER A 179 16.59 1.01 3.98
C SER A 179 16.47 1.41 5.46
N SER A 180 17.59 1.79 6.09
CA SER A 180 17.61 2.26 7.49
C SER A 180 16.38 3.08 7.89
N GLY A 181 15.61 2.59 8.87
CA GLY A 181 14.42 3.28 9.37
C GLY A 181 13.11 2.51 9.18
N LEU A 182 12.97 1.75 8.09
CA LEU A 182 11.70 1.08 7.76
C LEU A 182 11.23 0.09 8.84
N GLU A 183 12.17 -0.56 9.54
CA GLU A 183 11.86 -1.46 10.65
C GLU A 183 11.10 -0.76 11.78
N TYR A 184 11.32 0.54 11.98
CA TYR A 184 10.66 1.33 13.00
C TYR A 184 9.28 1.83 12.58
N GLU A 185 8.93 1.72 11.29
CA GLU A 185 7.62 2.14 10.77
C GLU A 185 6.52 1.08 11.07
N PHE A 186 6.88 -0.19 11.23
CA PHE A 186 5.91 -1.26 11.51
C PHE A 186 5.39 -1.19 12.95
N GLY A 187 4.09 -1.42 13.18
CA GLY A 187 3.51 -1.49 14.52
C GLY A 187 4.18 -2.54 15.41
N LEU A 188 4.54 -3.69 14.82
CA LEU A 188 5.35 -4.73 15.47
C LEU A 188 6.51 -5.12 14.57
N PHE A 189 7.71 -5.26 15.16
CA PHE A 189 8.89 -5.79 14.49
C PHE A 189 9.58 -6.80 15.39
N GLY A 190 10.00 -7.93 14.83
CA GLY A 190 10.76 -8.91 15.59
C GLY A 190 11.68 -9.76 14.72
N THR A 191 12.65 -10.39 15.38
CA THR A 191 13.69 -11.18 14.75
C THR A 191 13.57 -12.65 15.15
N LEU A 192 13.59 -13.53 14.13
CA LEU A 192 13.58 -14.98 14.28
C LEU A 192 15.01 -15.53 14.35
N ASP A 193 15.23 -16.42 15.31
CA ASP A 193 16.46 -17.18 15.43
C ASP A 193 16.39 -18.56 14.71
N ALA A 194 17.49 -19.31 14.75
CA ALA A 194 17.58 -20.62 14.12
C ALA A 194 16.68 -21.69 14.76
N ALA A 195 16.16 -21.45 15.96
CA ALA A 195 15.18 -22.29 16.63
C ALA A 195 13.73 -21.84 16.34
N HIS A 196 13.54 -20.94 15.37
CA HIS A 196 12.24 -20.38 15.02
C HIS A 196 11.57 -19.64 16.19
N THR A 197 12.38 -19.13 17.13
CA THR A 197 11.88 -18.29 18.22
C THR A 197 11.90 -16.84 17.78
N LEU A 198 10.75 -16.18 17.85
CA LEU A 198 10.60 -14.76 17.59
C LEU A 198 10.95 -13.99 18.85
N THR A 199 11.91 -13.06 18.74
CA THR A 199 12.15 -12.02 19.75
C THR A 199 11.57 -10.72 19.25
N VAL A 200 10.75 -10.05 20.08
CA VAL A 200 10.07 -8.81 19.72
C VAL A 200 10.99 -7.62 19.98
N ASP A 201 11.41 -6.95 18.91
CA ASP A 201 12.34 -5.81 18.97
C ASP A 201 11.59 -4.46 19.11
N LYS A 202 10.38 -4.39 18.56
CA LYS A 202 9.48 -3.22 18.62
C LYS A 202 8.02 -3.67 18.67
N SER A 203 7.19 -3.02 19.47
CA SER A 203 5.74 -3.28 19.47
C SER A 203 4.94 -2.07 19.97
N HIS A 204 3.87 -1.73 19.27
CA HIS A 204 2.77 -0.89 19.75
C HIS A 204 1.63 -1.75 20.35
N TYR A 205 1.67 -3.06 20.16
CA TYR A 205 0.61 -3.99 20.57
C TYR A 205 0.90 -4.51 21.98
N LEU A 206 0.10 -4.08 22.96
CA LEU A 206 0.34 -4.44 24.36
C LEU A 206 0.20 -5.95 24.63
N ALA A 207 -0.60 -6.65 23.82
CA ALA A 207 -0.69 -8.11 23.85
C ALA A 207 0.64 -8.81 23.52
N VAL A 208 1.56 -8.11 22.84
CA VAL A 208 2.88 -8.62 22.46
C VAL A 208 3.97 -7.62 22.87
N PRO A 209 4.43 -7.66 24.14
CA PRO A 209 5.39 -6.68 24.65
C PRO A 209 6.78 -6.79 24.00
N VAL A 210 7.48 -5.66 23.95
CA VAL A 210 8.90 -5.61 23.56
C VAL A 210 9.74 -6.50 24.47
N GLY A 211 10.68 -7.25 23.88
CA GLY A 211 11.54 -8.21 24.58
C GLY A 211 10.90 -9.57 24.86
N SER A 212 9.60 -9.75 24.57
CA SER A 212 8.96 -11.05 24.67
C SER A 212 9.53 -12.03 23.63
N ARG A 213 9.53 -13.33 24.00
CA ARG A 213 10.01 -14.44 23.17
C ARG A 213 8.87 -15.41 22.94
N HIS A 214 8.67 -15.79 21.68
CA HIS A 214 7.60 -16.68 21.26
C HIS A 214 8.20 -17.82 20.45
N GLU A 215 8.08 -19.04 20.94
CA GLU A 215 8.55 -20.24 20.25
C GLU A 215 7.55 -20.64 19.17
N LEU A 216 8.03 -20.85 17.94
CA LEU A 216 7.20 -21.28 16.80
C LEU A 216 5.89 -20.48 16.64
N PRO A 217 5.94 -19.13 16.59
CA PRO A 217 4.73 -18.34 16.48
C PRO A 217 4.00 -18.64 15.17
N GLY A 218 2.69 -18.73 15.27
CA GLY A 218 1.80 -19.10 14.18
C GLY A 218 0.41 -18.49 14.39
N GLU A 219 -0.63 -19.27 14.16
CA GLU A 219 -1.99 -18.74 14.16
C GLU A 219 -2.43 -18.13 15.50
N ASP A 220 -2.10 -18.76 16.63
CA ASP A 220 -2.48 -18.24 17.95
C ASP A 220 -1.84 -16.87 18.23
N PHE A 221 -0.63 -16.65 17.72
CA PHE A 221 0.04 -15.36 17.80
C PHE A 221 -0.66 -14.31 16.93
N GLY A 222 -1.09 -14.69 15.73
CA GLY A 222 -1.90 -13.83 14.86
C GLY A 222 -3.24 -13.44 15.49
N ARG A 223 -3.97 -14.43 16.05
CA ARG A 223 -5.23 -14.20 16.76
C ARG A 223 -5.07 -13.24 17.94
N ALA A 224 -4.04 -13.43 18.77
CA ALA A 224 -3.79 -12.55 19.90
C ALA A 224 -3.60 -11.08 19.48
N ILE A 225 -3.01 -10.82 18.32
CA ILE A 225 -2.87 -9.47 17.77
C ILE A 225 -4.21 -8.93 17.30
N THR A 226 -5.00 -9.70 16.55
CA THR A 226 -6.31 -9.23 16.07
C THR A 226 -7.31 -9.04 17.19
N ASP A 227 -7.30 -9.90 18.22
CA ASP A 227 -8.14 -9.77 19.41
C ASP A 227 -7.84 -8.45 20.12
N TRP A 228 -6.55 -8.14 20.32
CA TRP A 228 -6.13 -6.87 20.90
C TRP A 228 -6.54 -5.68 20.03
N LEU A 229 -6.41 -5.75 18.71
CA LEU A 229 -6.85 -4.69 17.80
C LEU A 229 -8.37 -4.48 17.82
N ALA A 230 -9.14 -5.55 17.98
CA ALA A 230 -10.60 -5.53 18.00
C ALA A 230 -11.20 -4.85 19.25
N GLU A 231 -10.43 -4.69 20.33
CA GLU A 231 -10.87 -3.92 21.51
C GLU A 231 -10.97 -2.39 21.24
N ALA A 232 -10.62 -1.91 20.04
CA ALA A 232 -10.62 -0.49 19.70
C ALA A 232 -11.99 -0.11 19.15
N ASP A 233 -12.49 1.08 19.49
CA ASP A 233 -13.78 1.52 19.01
C ASP A 233 -13.73 1.83 17.50
N GLY A 234 -14.71 1.29 16.77
CA GLY A 234 -14.90 1.55 15.33
C GLY A 234 -14.32 0.47 14.42
N SER A 235 -14.10 0.84 13.15
CA SER A 235 -13.48 -0.04 12.15
C SER A 235 -12.33 0.69 11.47
N PRO A 236 -11.23 0.00 11.13
CA PRO A 236 -10.10 0.63 10.48
C PRO A 236 -10.49 1.29 9.16
N ALA A 237 -10.01 2.51 8.93
CA ALA A 237 -10.20 3.20 7.67
C ALA A 237 -9.53 2.42 6.53
N SER A 238 -10.29 2.18 5.45
CA SER A 238 -9.87 1.33 4.33
C SER A 238 -9.64 2.15 3.07
N SER A 239 -8.38 2.21 2.61
CA SER A 239 -8.04 2.87 1.35
C SER A 239 -8.75 2.27 0.13
N ARG A 240 -9.14 0.99 0.20
CA ARG A 240 -10.00 0.32 -0.79
C ARG A 240 -11.40 0.93 -0.82
N ASP A 241 -11.99 1.17 0.35
CA ASP A 241 -13.37 1.66 0.46
C ASP A 241 -13.45 3.13 0.01
N PHE A 242 -12.43 3.94 0.37
CA PHE A 242 -12.27 5.29 -0.18
C PHE A 242 -12.11 5.28 -1.72
N ALA A 243 -11.34 4.36 -2.28
CA ALA A 243 -11.18 4.25 -3.73
C ALA A 243 -12.49 3.84 -4.43
N ALA A 244 -13.24 2.90 -3.84
CA ALA A 244 -14.55 2.50 -4.34
C ALA A 244 -15.52 3.69 -4.35
N ALA A 245 -15.69 4.38 -3.20
CA ALA A 245 -16.53 5.56 -3.08
C ALA A 245 -16.14 6.66 -4.10
N ALA A 246 -14.83 6.92 -4.26
CA ALA A 246 -14.35 7.94 -5.18
C ALA A 246 -14.70 7.65 -6.66
N THR A 247 -14.81 6.38 -7.03
CA THR A 247 -15.02 5.96 -8.43
C THR A 247 -16.47 5.72 -8.79
N GLU A 248 -17.41 5.94 -7.86
CA GLU A 248 -18.84 5.94 -8.14
C GLU A 248 -19.22 7.06 -9.12
N HIS A 249 -20.07 6.73 -10.10
CA HIS A 249 -20.38 7.64 -11.21
C HIS A 249 -21.23 8.84 -10.79
N TRP A 250 -21.99 8.71 -9.71
CA TRP A 250 -22.88 9.76 -9.16
C TRP A 250 -22.17 10.77 -8.25
N GLN A 251 -20.85 10.65 -8.05
CA GLN A 251 -20.12 11.54 -7.15
C GLN A 251 -20.12 13.01 -7.61
N THR A 252 -20.41 13.91 -6.66
CA THR A 252 -20.40 15.37 -6.85
C THR A 252 -19.03 15.97 -6.50
N PRO A 253 -18.69 17.18 -6.99
CA PRO A 253 -17.44 17.84 -6.61
C PRO A 253 -17.27 18.06 -5.10
N ASP A 254 -18.36 18.37 -4.39
CA ASP A 254 -18.34 18.63 -2.96
C ASP A 254 -18.19 17.34 -2.15
N ALA A 255 -18.88 16.26 -2.57
CA ALA A 255 -18.73 14.94 -1.96
C ALA A 255 -17.29 14.42 -2.09
N LEU A 256 -16.66 14.55 -3.26
CA LEU A 256 -15.27 14.14 -3.47
C LEU A 256 -14.26 15.02 -2.72
N PHE A 257 -14.59 16.29 -2.49
CA PHE A 257 -13.78 17.16 -1.66
C PHE A 257 -13.87 16.79 -0.17
N ALA A 258 -15.06 16.42 0.32
CA ALA A 258 -15.24 15.87 1.66
C ALA A 258 -14.48 14.54 1.82
N LEU A 259 -14.64 13.63 0.86
CA LEU A 259 -13.94 12.34 0.83
C LEU A 259 -12.40 12.50 0.84
N LEU A 260 -11.87 13.49 0.12
CA LEU A 260 -10.43 13.80 0.13
C LEU A 260 -9.95 14.22 1.52
N LYS A 261 -10.73 15.05 2.23
CA LYS A 261 -10.40 15.50 3.60
C LYS A 261 -10.48 14.36 4.60
N GLU A 262 -11.47 13.49 4.47
CA GLU A 262 -11.60 12.30 5.32
C GLU A 262 -10.41 11.35 5.11
N ALA A 263 -10.01 11.12 3.85
CA ALA A 263 -8.82 10.33 3.53
C ALA A 263 -7.51 10.99 4.03
N GLU A 264 -7.44 12.33 4.04
CA GLU A 264 -6.33 13.09 4.62
C GLU A 264 -6.26 12.91 6.14
N HIS A 265 -7.39 13.06 6.83
CA HIS A 265 -7.49 12.88 8.28
C HIS A 265 -7.15 11.44 8.70
N ALA A 266 -7.53 10.45 7.88
CA ALA A 266 -7.18 9.05 8.08
C ALA A 266 -5.72 8.71 7.69
N GLY A 267 -4.95 9.65 7.14
CA GLY A 267 -3.57 9.41 6.71
C GLY A 267 -3.44 8.51 5.47
N LEU A 268 -4.48 8.38 4.66
CA LEU A 268 -4.57 7.40 3.57
C LEU A 268 -4.24 7.96 2.19
N LEU A 269 -3.93 9.26 2.05
CA LEU A 269 -3.66 9.86 0.73
C LEU A 269 -2.52 9.19 -0.04
N GLY A 270 -1.53 8.66 0.65
CA GLY A 270 -0.38 7.94 0.09
C GLY A 270 -0.68 6.50 -0.34
N ALA A 271 -1.86 5.96 -0.02
CA ALA A 271 -2.18 4.56 -0.25
C ALA A 271 -2.15 4.17 -1.73
N ALA A 272 -1.57 3.01 -2.00
CA ALA A 272 -1.49 2.46 -3.35
C ALA A 272 -2.83 1.82 -3.74
N VAL A 273 -3.47 2.37 -4.76
CA VAL A 273 -4.75 1.91 -5.32
C VAL A 273 -4.64 1.80 -6.84
N LEU A 274 -5.58 1.10 -7.47
CA LEU A 274 -5.67 1.09 -8.93
C LEU A 274 -6.58 2.22 -9.42
N ASP A 275 -6.19 2.87 -10.51
CA ASP A 275 -7.11 3.71 -11.27
C ASP A 275 -8.05 2.86 -12.13
N LEU A 276 -9.01 3.50 -12.79
CA LEU A 276 -9.99 2.84 -13.68
C LEU A 276 -9.35 2.18 -14.91
N GLY A 277 -8.06 2.42 -15.18
CA GLY A 277 -7.28 1.73 -16.20
C GLY A 277 -6.44 0.57 -15.67
N GLY A 278 -6.54 0.24 -14.39
CA GLY A 278 -5.73 -0.80 -13.75
C GLY A 278 -4.26 -0.41 -13.55
N ASN A 279 -3.96 0.89 -13.50
CA ASN A 279 -2.62 1.40 -13.20
C ASN A 279 -2.51 1.81 -11.73
N PRO A 280 -1.37 1.56 -11.08
CA PRO A 280 -1.18 1.99 -9.70
C PRO A 280 -1.12 3.52 -9.62
N THR A 281 -1.81 4.07 -8.64
CA THR A 281 -1.80 5.49 -8.28
C THR A 281 -1.92 5.64 -6.76
N LYS A 282 -1.77 6.87 -6.28
CA LYS A 282 -2.03 7.22 -4.88
C LYS A 282 -3.51 7.54 -4.70
N LEU A 283 -4.11 7.14 -3.58
CA LEU A 283 -5.52 7.39 -3.28
C LEU A 283 -5.89 8.87 -3.39
N GLY A 284 -5.09 9.78 -2.80
CA GLY A 284 -5.35 11.22 -2.89
C GLY A 284 -5.35 11.73 -4.33
N ARG A 285 -4.52 11.15 -5.20
CA ARG A 285 -4.47 11.48 -6.63
C ARG A 285 -5.67 10.93 -7.39
N LEU A 286 -6.16 9.75 -7.02
CA LEU A 286 -7.39 9.17 -7.56
C LEU A 286 -8.59 10.06 -7.22
N ILE A 287 -8.79 10.40 -5.95
CA ILE A 287 -9.91 11.24 -5.49
C ILE A 287 -9.86 12.62 -6.18
N ALA A 288 -8.69 13.25 -6.26
CA ALA A 288 -8.52 14.54 -6.94
C ALA A 288 -8.82 14.49 -8.45
N LEU A 289 -8.47 13.38 -9.11
CA LEU A 289 -8.83 13.14 -10.51
C LEU A 289 -10.34 13.03 -10.67
N MET A 290 -11.01 12.24 -9.82
CA MET A 290 -12.47 12.10 -9.83
C MET A 290 -13.15 13.43 -9.57
N GLY A 291 -12.64 14.25 -8.66
CA GLY A 291 -13.16 15.60 -8.38
C GLY A 291 -13.05 16.52 -9.59
N THR A 292 -11.96 16.42 -10.36
CA THR A 292 -11.79 17.15 -11.61
C THR A 292 -12.82 16.70 -12.66
N ALA A 293 -13.03 15.39 -12.79
CA ALA A 293 -14.03 14.84 -13.71
C ALA A 293 -15.46 15.28 -13.34
N ALA A 294 -15.81 15.26 -12.05
CA ALA A 294 -17.11 15.73 -11.57
C ALA A 294 -17.34 17.22 -11.88
N ARG A 295 -16.31 18.08 -11.73
CA ARG A 295 -16.39 19.49 -12.12
C ARG A 295 -16.59 19.69 -13.62
N ILE A 296 -15.92 18.89 -14.45
CA ILE A 296 -16.12 18.91 -15.91
C ILE A 296 -17.58 18.58 -16.23
N ARG A 297 -18.14 17.52 -15.63
CA ARG A 297 -19.56 17.16 -15.81
C ARG A 297 -20.50 18.28 -15.38
N ALA A 298 -20.20 18.97 -14.27
CA ALA A 298 -20.99 20.11 -13.82
C ALA A 298 -20.85 21.38 -14.69
N SER A 299 -19.84 21.45 -15.56
CA SER A 299 -19.52 22.64 -16.38
C SER A 299 -20.07 22.57 -17.81
N VAL A 300 -21.09 21.76 -18.09
CA VAL A 300 -21.63 21.54 -19.47
C VAL A 300 -21.93 22.84 -20.21
N ASN A 301 -22.44 23.86 -19.51
CA ASN A 301 -22.85 25.13 -20.10
C ASN A 301 -21.75 26.21 -20.05
N ASP A 302 -20.54 25.90 -19.57
CA ASP A 302 -19.42 26.84 -19.46
C ASP A 302 -18.21 26.36 -20.30
N ILE A 303 -18.27 26.70 -21.59
CA ILE A 303 -17.21 26.36 -22.56
C ILE A 303 -15.86 26.96 -22.13
N GLY A 304 -15.84 28.15 -21.53
CA GLY A 304 -14.60 28.81 -21.09
C GLY A 304 -13.90 28.03 -19.99
N THR A 305 -14.66 27.52 -19.02
CA THR A 305 -14.16 26.62 -17.98
C THR A 305 -13.69 25.28 -18.55
N LEU A 306 -14.46 24.65 -19.44
CA LEU A 306 -14.06 23.40 -20.09
C LEU A 306 -12.74 23.55 -20.87
N GLN A 307 -12.56 24.64 -21.62
CA GLN A 307 -11.32 24.92 -22.35
C GLN A 307 -10.11 25.18 -21.45
N ARG A 308 -10.31 25.81 -20.29
CA ARG A 308 -9.25 26.00 -19.29
C ARG A 308 -8.81 24.66 -18.70
N ILE A 309 -9.77 23.85 -18.23
CA ILE A 309 -9.50 22.53 -17.65
C ILE A 309 -8.81 21.62 -18.69
N ALA A 310 -9.28 21.62 -19.94
CA ALA A 310 -8.68 20.83 -21.02
C ALA A 310 -7.20 21.17 -21.24
N ARG A 311 -6.85 22.46 -21.29
CA ARG A 311 -5.47 22.91 -21.45
C ARG A 311 -4.59 22.50 -20.28
N ASP A 312 -5.10 22.59 -19.06
CA ASP A 312 -4.34 22.21 -17.86
C ASP A 312 -4.10 20.70 -17.81
N LEU A 313 -5.09 19.89 -18.18
CA LEU A 313 -4.96 18.43 -18.28
C LEU A 313 -4.02 18.00 -19.40
N ASP A 314 -4.06 18.68 -20.56
CA ASP A 314 -3.17 18.41 -21.69
C ASP A 314 -1.71 18.70 -21.33
N LYS A 315 -1.44 19.86 -20.75
CA LYS A 315 -0.11 20.22 -20.22
C LYS A 315 0.42 19.20 -19.22
N ALA A 316 -0.47 18.60 -18.42
CA ALA A 316 -0.12 17.58 -17.45
C ALA A 316 -0.03 16.15 -18.04
N GLY A 317 -0.32 15.96 -19.33
CA GLY A 317 -0.36 14.65 -20.00
C GLY A 317 -1.50 13.75 -19.50
N ARG A 318 -2.60 14.33 -19.02
CA ARG A 318 -3.67 13.63 -18.29
C ARG A 318 -4.93 13.39 -19.12
N LEU A 319 -4.98 13.77 -20.39
CA LEU A 319 -6.16 13.61 -21.24
C LEU A 319 -6.61 12.16 -21.47
N ASN A 320 -5.69 11.21 -21.31
CA ASN A 320 -5.96 9.78 -21.47
C ASN A 320 -6.39 9.08 -20.17
N LEU A 321 -6.42 9.80 -19.04
CA LEU A 321 -6.89 9.21 -17.79
C LEU A 321 -8.38 8.88 -17.87
N LEU A 322 -8.73 7.75 -17.27
CA LEU A 322 -10.09 7.23 -17.23
C LEU A 322 -10.83 7.74 -16.00
N PHE A 323 -12.12 7.98 -16.17
CA PHE A 323 -13.05 8.36 -15.11
C PHE A 323 -14.41 7.68 -15.38
N PRO A 324 -15.31 7.58 -14.38
CA PRO A 324 -16.58 6.92 -14.57
C PRO A 324 -17.49 7.79 -15.45
N GLY A 325 -17.89 7.24 -16.60
CA GLY A 325 -18.90 7.82 -17.49
C GLY A 325 -20.27 7.89 -16.82
N MET A 326 -21.24 8.50 -17.49
CA MET A 326 -22.60 8.70 -16.96
C MET A 326 -23.32 7.38 -16.64
N ASP A 327 -22.99 6.32 -17.38
CA ASP A 327 -23.50 4.97 -17.22
C ASP A 327 -22.59 4.09 -16.35
N GLY A 328 -21.55 4.68 -15.72
CA GLY A 328 -20.50 3.97 -14.99
C GLY A 328 -19.39 3.39 -15.86
N THR A 329 -19.52 3.40 -17.18
CA THR A 329 -18.47 2.88 -18.08
C THR A 329 -17.25 3.81 -18.06
N PRO A 330 -16.01 3.31 -17.87
CA PRO A 330 -14.83 4.16 -17.91
C PRO A 330 -14.66 4.86 -19.27
N VAL A 331 -14.52 6.19 -19.26
CA VAL A 331 -14.26 6.98 -20.47
C VAL A 331 -13.07 7.92 -20.27
N ARG A 332 -12.41 8.31 -21.37
CA ARG A 332 -11.25 9.22 -21.31
C ARG A 332 -11.69 10.64 -21.04
N ILE A 333 -10.98 11.35 -20.16
CA ILE A 333 -11.30 12.74 -19.82
C ILE A 333 -11.31 13.67 -21.04
N GLY A 334 -10.41 13.44 -22.00
CA GLY A 334 -10.40 14.21 -23.26
C GLY A 334 -11.64 13.98 -24.12
N ASP A 335 -12.18 12.76 -24.15
CA ASP A 335 -13.36 12.42 -24.95
C ASP A 335 -14.64 12.97 -24.31
N LEU A 336 -14.72 13.00 -22.97
CA LEU A 336 -15.79 13.69 -22.26
C LEU A 336 -15.81 15.18 -22.58
N ILE A 337 -14.67 15.85 -22.47
CA ILE A 337 -14.58 17.30 -22.72
C ILE A 337 -15.05 17.61 -24.15
N LYS A 338 -14.60 16.83 -25.15
CA LYS A 338 -15.04 16.99 -26.55
C LYS A 338 -16.54 16.77 -26.72
N THR A 339 -17.09 15.77 -26.04
CA THR A 339 -18.53 15.48 -26.06
C THR A 339 -19.34 16.64 -25.47
N LEU A 340 -18.92 17.19 -24.32
CA LEU A 340 -19.60 18.33 -23.70
C LEU A 340 -19.46 19.61 -24.53
N GLN A 341 -18.31 19.86 -25.13
CA GLN A 341 -18.08 21.02 -26.01
C GLN A 341 -18.92 20.97 -27.30
N SER A 342 -19.33 19.79 -27.75
CA SER A 342 -20.13 19.60 -28.97
C SER A 342 -21.64 19.47 -28.70
N THR A 343 -22.05 19.43 -27.43
CA THR A 343 -23.46 19.30 -27.04
C THR A 343 -24.15 20.67 -27.09
N PRO A 344 -25.21 20.85 -27.91
CA PRO A 344 -25.90 22.14 -27.98
C PRO A 344 -26.65 22.43 -26.68
N PRO A 345 -26.61 23.69 -26.18
CA PRO A 345 -27.30 24.10 -24.96
C PRO A 345 -28.81 23.87 -25.12
N GLY A 346 -29.42 23.15 -24.15
CA GLY A 346 -30.84 22.84 -24.12
C GLY A 346 -31.28 21.54 -24.83
N SER A 347 -30.35 20.70 -25.29
CA SER A 347 -30.67 19.36 -25.82
C SER A 347 -31.11 18.38 -24.72
N ALA A 348 -31.85 17.32 -25.08
CA ALA A 348 -32.30 16.29 -24.14
C ALA A 348 -31.15 15.63 -23.33
N GLY A 349 -29.92 15.65 -23.87
CA GLY A 349 -28.71 15.25 -23.15
C GLY A 349 -28.35 16.17 -21.98
N ALA A 350 -28.55 17.49 -22.12
CA ALA A 350 -28.36 18.44 -21.02
C ALA A 350 -29.47 18.33 -19.96
N GLN A 351 -30.71 18.02 -20.34
CA GLN A 351 -31.83 17.82 -19.42
C GLN A 351 -31.75 16.50 -18.64
N ALA A 352 -31.23 15.42 -19.24
CA ALA A 352 -30.92 14.18 -18.52
C ALA A 352 -29.78 14.37 -17.49
N MET A 353 -28.83 15.27 -17.78
CA MET A 353 -27.76 15.66 -16.86
C MET A 353 -28.27 16.52 -15.69
N ASP A 354 -29.28 17.36 -15.90
CA ASP A 354 -29.96 18.13 -14.85
C ASP A 354 -30.88 17.24 -13.98
N ALA A 355 -31.53 16.22 -14.57
CA ALA A 355 -32.42 15.31 -13.85
C ALA A 355 -31.70 14.43 -12.82
N ALA A 356 -30.43 14.08 -13.07
CA ALA A 356 -29.58 13.39 -12.09
C ALA A 356 -29.28 14.26 -10.86
N HIS A 357 -29.25 15.59 -11.01
CA HIS A 357 -29.14 16.54 -9.90
C HIS A 357 -30.46 16.76 -9.14
N GLY A 358 -31.61 16.50 -9.74
CA GLY A 358 -32.93 16.73 -9.14
C GLY A 358 -33.50 15.57 -8.30
N ALA A 359 -33.01 14.34 -8.49
CA ALA A 359 -33.54 13.16 -7.80
C ALA A 359 -33.11 13.07 -6.31
N GLU A 360 -32.08 13.83 -5.89
CA GLU A 360 -31.54 13.79 -4.52
C GLU A 360 -32.20 14.78 -3.56
N GLY A 361 -33.15 15.61 -4.01
CA GLY A 361 -33.96 16.45 -3.13
C GLY A 361 -35.12 15.73 -2.42
N SER A 362 -35.35 14.43 -2.70
CA SER A 362 -36.55 13.69 -2.26
C SER A 362 -36.24 12.39 -1.50
N ALA A 363 -34.99 12.09 -1.18
CA ALA A 363 -34.60 10.94 -0.37
C ALA A 363 -33.79 11.41 0.85
N ALA A 364 -34.44 12.18 1.73
CA ALA A 364 -34.04 12.42 3.11
C ALA A 364 -35.29 12.39 3.99
#